data_AF-A0A1S1JBC2-F1
#
_entry.id   AF-A0A1S1JBC2-F1
#
_cell.length_a   1.000
_cell.length_b   1.000
_cell.length_c   1.000
_cell.angle_alpha   90.00
_cell.angle_beta   90.00
_cell.angle_gamma   90.00
#
_symmetry.space_group_name_H-M   'P 1'
#
loop_
_entity.id
_entity.type
_entity.pdbx_description
1 polymer ?
#
loop_
_entity_poly.entity_id
_entity_poly.type
_entity_poly.pdbx_seq_one_letter_code
_entity_poly.pdbx_strand_id
1 'polypeptide(L)'
;MKSLKYFFIAMTFIAVSSLQAQVSVNVNIGTPPAWGPAGYTDVRYYYLPDLEMYYDINASNYIYISNGKWIRARNLPRSYRNYDLYNEYKVVLTDYRGNSPYDNYKTHKVKYGKGYKGKPQKTIGQKPGKGNNKEYKEYKDNGHGNGNGHGKGHGHGKH
;
A
#
# COMPACT_ATOMS: atom_id res chain seq x y z
N MET A 1 -1.05 51.95 -51.95
CA MET A 1 -1.74 50.88 -51.17
C MET A 1 -1.09 49.51 -51.41
N LYS A 2 0.17 49.29 -51.02
CA LYS A 2 0.84 47.97 -51.13
C LYS A 2 1.61 47.55 -49.88
N SER A 3 1.71 48.43 -48.87
CA SER A 3 2.39 48.18 -47.59
C SER A 3 1.47 47.58 -46.52
N LEU A 4 0.15 47.54 -46.73
CA LEU A 4 -0.81 47.01 -45.74
C LEU A 4 -0.90 45.47 -45.73
N LYS A 5 -0.40 44.81 -46.79
CA LYS A 5 -0.53 43.35 -46.96
C LYS A 5 0.46 42.54 -46.11
N TYR A 6 1.60 43.14 -45.76
CA TYR A 6 2.62 42.47 -44.94
C TYR A 6 2.37 42.60 -43.44
N PHE A 7 1.52 43.56 -43.02
CA PHE A 7 1.15 43.70 -41.62
C PHE A 7 0.27 42.53 -41.13
N PHE A 8 -0.57 41.99 -42.03
CA PHE A 8 -1.38 40.80 -41.75
C PHE A 8 -0.58 39.49 -41.69
N ILE A 9 0.61 39.42 -42.30
CA ILE A 9 1.46 38.21 -42.29
C ILE A 9 2.34 38.17 -41.04
N ALA A 10 2.78 39.34 -40.53
CA ALA A 10 3.53 39.41 -39.28
C ALA A 10 2.67 39.10 -38.04
N MET A 11 1.35 39.32 -38.12
CA MET A 11 0.42 39.13 -36.99
C MET A 11 -0.05 37.69 -36.81
N THR A 12 0.28 36.77 -37.74
CA THR A 12 -0.09 35.36 -37.66
C THR A 12 0.95 34.49 -36.94
N PHE A 13 2.13 35.05 -36.60
CA PHE A 13 3.24 34.27 -36.02
C PHE A 13 3.38 34.39 -34.49
N ILE A 14 2.56 35.21 -33.81
CA ILE A 14 2.74 35.55 -32.38
C ILE A 14 1.71 34.84 -31.46
N ALA A 15 0.91 33.90 -31.97
CA ALA A 15 -0.14 33.23 -31.20
C ALA A 15 0.07 31.72 -31.07
N VAL A 16 1.26 31.29 -30.65
CA VAL A 16 1.44 29.98 -29.99
C VAL A 16 1.75 30.20 -28.53
N SER A 17 0.75 30.71 -27.82
CA SER A 17 0.74 30.65 -26.35
C SER A 17 0.71 29.19 -25.95
N SER A 18 1.76 28.76 -25.26
CA SER A 18 1.88 27.44 -24.66
C SER A 18 0.71 27.19 -23.72
N LEU A 19 -0.19 26.29 -24.11
CA LEU A 19 -1.16 25.68 -23.21
C LEU A 19 -0.38 24.85 -22.17
N GLN A 20 -0.02 25.47 -21.05
CA GLN A 20 0.30 24.73 -19.84
C GLN A 20 -1.01 24.21 -19.26
N ALA A 21 -1.50 23.10 -19.79
CA ALA A 21 -2.55 22.34 -19.14
C ALA A 21 -1.97 21.75 -17.85
N GLN A 22 -2.19 22.44 -16.72
CA GLN A 22 -2.03 21.81 -15.42
C GLN A 22 -3.16 20.79 -15.27
N VAL A 23 -2.87 19.54 -15.61
CA VAL A 23 -3.82 18.44 -15.41
C VAL A 23 -3.84 18.11 -13.93
N SER A 24 -4.76 18.74 -13.19
CA SER A 24 -5.12 18.29 -11.86
C SER A 24 -5.99 17.03 -12.00
N VAL A 25 -5.37 15.87 -11.88
CA VAL A 25 -6.11 14.61 -11.80
C VAL A 25 -6.61 14.49 -10.37
N ASN A 26 -7.88 14.82 -10.13
CA ASN A 26 -8.53 14.48 -8.86
C ASN A 26 -8.77 12.96 -8.85
N VAL A 27 -7.78 12.22 -8.34
CA VAL A 27 -7.92 10.78 -8.15
C VAL A 27 -8.71 10.58 -6.86
N ASN A 28 -9.97 10.14 -6.98
CA ASN A 28 -10.71 9.60 -5.84
C ASN A 28 -10.03 8.30 -5.41
N ILE A 29 -9.05 8.42 -4.51
CA ILE A 29 -8.39 7.29 -3.88
C ILE A 29 -9.29 6.88 -2.73
N GLY A 30 -9.86 5.69 -2.82
CA GLY A 30 -10.67 5.15 -1.72
C GLY A 30 -9.84 5.10 -0.43
N THR A 31 -10.50 5.08 0.71
CA THR A 31 -9.78 5.02 1.99
C THR A 31 -9.08 3.67 2.11
N PRO A 32 -7.74 3.63 2.22
CA PRO A 32 -7.04 2.37 2.42
C PRO A 32 -7.50 1.69 3.72
N PRO A 33 -7.56 0.36 3.75
CA PRO A 33 -7.94 -0.36 4.96
C PRO A 33 -6.89 -0.15 6.05
N ALA A 34 -7.31 -0.21 7.31
CA ALA A 34 -6.41 -0.05 8.46
C ALA A 34 -5.23 -1.04 8.47
N TRP A 35 -5.41 -2.24 7.91
CA TRP A 35 -4.33 -3.21 7.77
C TRP A 35 -3.35 -2.89 6.62
N GLY A 36 -3.67 -1.93 5.75
CA GLY A 36 -2.86 -1.55 4.59
C GLY A 36 -1.52 -0.91 5.00
N PRO A 37 -0.48 -0.95 4.15
CA PRO A 37 0.81 -0.32 4.46
C PRO A 37 0.70 1.21 4.57
N ALA A 38 1.32 1.78 5.60
CA ALA A 38 1.44 3.22 5.79
C ALA A 38 2.50 3.84 4.89
N GLY A 39 2.37 5.14 4.59
CA GLY A 39 3.36 5.91 3.82
C GLY A 39 3.14 5.95 2.31
N TYR A 40 1.95 5.56 1.84
CA TYR A 40 1.59 5.57 0.42
C TYR A 40 0.34 6.41 0.20
N THR A 41 0.42 7.39 -0.72
CA THR A 41 -0.63 8.38 -0.95
C THR A 41 -1.34 8.25 -2.30
N ASP A 42 -0.72 7.60 -3.30
CA ASP A 42 -1.28 7.40 -4.65
C ASP A 42 -1.17 5.93 -5.08
N VAL A 43 -1.95 5.07 -4.42
CA VAL A 43 -1.96 3.63 -4.72
C VAL A 43 -3.38 3.13 -4.78
N ARG A 44 -3.66 2.32 -5.80
CA ARG A 44 -4.96 1.65 -5.97
C ARG A 44 -4.96 0.18 -5.57
N TYR A 45 -3.84 -0.52 -5.74
CA TYR A 45 -3.80 -1.97 -5.51
C TYR A 45 -2.69 -2.40 -4.57
N TYR A 46 -3.03 -3.36 -3.73
CA TYR A 46 -2.06 -4.20 -3.05
C TYR A 46 -2.07 -5.59 -3.68
N TYR A 47 -0.90 -6.17 -3.92
CA TYR A 47 -0.75 -7.61 -4.13
C TYR A 47 -0.43 -8.27 -2.80
N LEU A 48 -1.12 -9.36 -2.49
CA LEU A 48 -1.03 -10.15 -1.26
C LEU A 48 -0.37 -11.48 -1.62
N PRO A 49 0.96 -11.64 -1.42
CA PRO A 49 1.72 -12.80 -1.88
C PRO A 49 1.25 -14.13 -1.30
N ASP A 50 1.03 -14.21 0.02
CA ASP A 50 0.71 -15.48 0.68
C ASP A 50 -0.69 -15.99 0.28
N LEU A 51 -1.55 -15.04 -0.13
CA LEU A 51 -2.90 -15.27 -0.60
C LEU A 51 -3.01 -15.33 -2.14
N GLU A 52 -1.93 -15.00 -2.86
CA GLU A 52 -1.86 -14.87 -4.32
C GLU A 52 -3.02 -14.04 -4.93
N MET A 53 -3.42 -12.96 -4.27
CA MET A 53 -4.58 -12.13 -4.66
C MET A 53 -4.25 -10.65 -4.65
N TYR A 54 -5.17 -9.82 -5.14
CA TYR A 54 -5.08 -8.37 -5.05
C TYR A 54 -6.16 -7.80 -4.14
N TYR A 55 -5.92 -6.59 -3.64
CA TYR A 55 -6.93 -5.76 -3.00
C TYR A 55 -7.01 -4.43 -3.73
N ASP A 56 -8.19 -4.06 -4.23
CA ASP A 56 -8.50 -2.75 -4.81
C ASP A 56 -8.97 -1.82 -3.69
N ILE A 57 -8.17 -0.80 -3.39
CA ILE A 57 -8.42 0.20 -2.36
C ILE A 57 -9.66 1.03 -2.69
N ASN A 58 -9.80 1.45 -3.94
CA ASN A 58 -10.88 2.31 -4.38
C ASN A 58 -12.23 1.59 -4.27
N ALA A 59 -12.27 0.33 -4.70
CA ALA A 59 -13.50 -0.47 -4.68
C ALA A 59 -13.71 -1.23 -3.35
N SER A 60 -12.73 -1.22 -2.44
CA SER A 60 -12.71 -2.02 -1.21
C SER A 60 -13.03 -3.50 -1.46
N ASN A 61 -12.42 -4.09 -2.49
CA ASN A 61 -12.66 -5.46 -2.93
C ASN A 61 -11.37 -6.26 -3.07
N TYR A 62 -11.43 -7.54 -2.73
CA TYR A 62 -10.42 -8.52 -3.10
C TYR A 62 -10.62 -8.96 -4.55
N ILE A 63 -9.51 -9.27 -5.22
CA ILE A 63 -9.47 -9.79 -6.58
C ILE A 63 -8.68 -11.09 -6.57
N TYR A 64 -9.35 -12.22 -6.79
CA TYR A 64 -8.75 -13.54 -6.69
C TYR A 64 -9.34 -14.51 -7.72
N ILE A 65 -8.68 -15.65 -7.89
CA ILE A 65 -9.14 -16.71 -8.78
C ILE A 65 -10.21 -17.55 -8.07
N SER A 66 -11.37 -17.66 -8.70
CA SER A 66 -12.45 -18.59 -8.32
C SER A 66 -12.92 -19.33 -9.57
N ASN A 67 -12.96 -20.66 -9.51
CA ASN A 67 -13.34 -21.52 -10.66
C ASN A 67 -12.56 -21.18 -11.94
N GLY A 68 -11.25 -20.96 -11.81
CA GLY A 68 -10.36 -20.61 -12.93
C GLY A 68 -10.52 -19.19 -13.49
N LYS A 69 -11.36 -18.35 -12.89
CA LYS A 69 -11.63 -16.98 -13.35
C LYS A 69 -11.28 -15.95 -12.28
N TRP A 70 -10.78 -14.79 -12.71
CA TRP A 70 -10.60 -13.65 -11.82
C TRP A 70 -11.96 -13.05 -11.48
N ILE A 71 -12.24 -12.94 -10.19
CA ILE A 71 -13.45 -12.32 -9.67
C ILE A 71 -13.11 -11.20 -8.71
N ARG A 72 -14.04 -10.26 -8.52
CA ARG A 72 -13.96 -9.21 -7.50
C ARG A 72 -14.99 -9.50 -6.41
N ALA A 73 -14.58 -9.51 -5.15
CA ALA A 73 -15.47 -9.78 -4.03
C ALA A 73 -15.09 -8.94 -2.80
N ARG A 74 -16.08 -8.50 -2.02
CA ARG A 74 -15.87 -7.71 -0.80
C ARG A 74 -15.15 -8.47 0.31
N ASN A 75 -15.26 -9.80 0.30
CA ASN A 75 -14.73 -10.66 1.35
C ASN A 75 -13.66 -11.60 0.78
N LEU A 76 -12.73 -11.98 1.65
CA LEU A 76 -11.80 -13.06 1.38
C LEU A 76 -12.54 -14.36 1.05
N PRO A 77 -11.91 -15.27 0.28
CA PRO A 77 -12.43 -16.62 0.09
C PRO A 77 -12.64 -17.31 1.45
N ARG A 78 -13.59 -18.24 1.54
CA ARG A 78 -13.90 -18.94 2.79
C ARG A 78 -12.66 -19.59 3.43
N SER A 79 -11.74 -20.10 2.61
CA SER A 79 -10.46 -20.68 3.05
C SER A 79 -9.52 -19.70 3.76
N TYR A 80 -9.70 -18.40 3.54
CA TYR A 80 -8.84 -17.34 4.08
C TYR A 80 -9.60 -16.36 4.97
N ARG A 81 -10.83 -16.67 5.37
CA ARG A 81 -11.70 -15.74 6.14
C ARG A 81 -11.06 -15.24 7.45
N ASN A 82 -10.21 -16.06 8.06
CA ASN A 82 -9.54 -15.76 9.34
C ASN A 82 -8.07 -15.37 9.15
N TYR A 83 -7.66 -15.04 7.93
CA TYR A 83 -6.27 -14.67 7.65
C TYR A 83 -5.93 -13.32 8.28
N ASP A 84 -4.75 -13.24 8.89
CA ASP A 84 -4.32 -12.05 9.62
C ASP A 84 -3.70 -11.01 8.69
N LEU A 85 -4.56 -10.17 8.10
CA LEU A 85 -4.13 -9.11 7.21
C LEU A 85 -3.26 -8.04 7.89
N TYR A 86 -3.18 -7.95 9.22
CA TYR A 86 -2.31 -6.95 9.85
C TYR A 86 -0.84 -7.38 9.85
N ASN A 87 -0.57 -8.69 9.89
CA ASN A 87 0.80 -9.24 9.91
C ASN A 87 1.25 -9.76 8.54
N GLU A 88 0.35 -9.78 7.56
CA GLU A 88 0.67 -10.17 6.20
C GLU A 88 1.55 -9.13 5.49
N TYR A 89 2.48 -9.56 4.65
CA TYR A 89 3.23 -8.61 3.82
C TYR A 89 2.38 -8.19 2.62
N LYS A 90 2.38 -6.91 2.26
CA LYS A 90 1.67 -6.41 1.07
C LYS A 90 2.64 -5.77 0.11
N VAL A 91 2.57 -6.16 -1.13
CA VAL A 91 3.28 -5.45 -2.19
C VAL A 91 2.38 -4.31 -2.66
N VAL A 92 2.87 -3.08 -2.48
CA VAL A 92 2.18 -1.87 -2.93
C VAL A 92 2.51 -1.66 -4.40
N LEU A 93 1.48 -1.62 -5.26
CA LEU A 93 1.66 -1.46 -6.71
C LEU A 93 1.65 0.04 -7.08
N THR A 94 2.76 0.74 -6.84
CA THR A 94 2.90 2.18 -7.08
C THR A 94 2.85 2.56 -8.56
N ASP A 95 3.36 1.70 -9.43
CA ASP A 95 3.57 2.03 -10.84
C ASP A 95 2.45 1.49 -11.75
N TYR A 96 1.36 0.97 -11.17
CA TYR A 96 0.25 0.38 -11.91
C TYR A 96 -0.97 1.31 -11.98
N ARG A 97 -1.49 1.56 -13.19
CA ARG A 97 -2.58 2.53 -13.43
C ARG A 97 -3.83 1.94 -14.13
N GLY A 98 -3.93 0.62 -14.26
CA GLY A 98 -5.04 -0.04 -14.96
C GLY A 98 -6.20 -0.51 -14.07
N ASN A 99 -7.16 -1.20 -14.68
CA ASN A 99 -8.31 -1.82 -13.98
C ASN A 99 -8.11 -3.33 -13.71
N SER A 100 -7.10 -3.95 -14.31
CA SER A 100 -6.89 -5.40 -14.36
C SER A 100 -5.49 -5.76 -13.82
N PRO A 101 -5.25 -5.59 -12.50
CA PRO A 101 -3.91 -5.81 -11.93
C PRO A 101 -3.42 -7.26 -12.13
N TYR A 102 -4.36 -8.19 -12.31
CA TYR A 102 -4.10 -9.60 -12.59
C TYR A 102 -3.49 -9.89 -13.96
N ASP A 103 -3.47 -8.94 -14.89
CA ASP A 103 -2.76 -9.12 -16.17
C ASP A 103 -1.26 -9.36 -15.93
N ASN A 104 -0.73 -8.82 -14.83
CA ASN A 104 0.65 -8.99 -14.38
C ASN A 104 0.83 -10.13 -13.36
N TYR A 105 -0.19 -10.98 -13.14
CA TYR A 105 -0.17 -11.99 -12.08
C TYR A 105 0.99 -12.98 -12.18
N LYS A 106 1.32 -13.47 -13.38
CA LYS A 106 2.45 -14.40 -13.56
C LYS A 106 3.75 -13.77 -13.07
N THR A 107 3.99 -12.51 -13.43
CA THR A 107 5.16 -11.74 -13.01
C THR A 107 5.17 -11.50 -11.50
N HIS A 108 4.05 -11.04 -10.93
CA HIS A 108 3.95 -10.80 -9.49
C HIS A 108 4.13 -12.06 -8.66
N LYS A 109 3.54 -13.18 -9.08
CA LYS A 109 3.67 -14.47 -8.40
C LYS A 109 5.11 -14.98 -8.36
N VAL A 110 5.86 -14.82 -9.45
CA VAL A 110 7.28 -15.22 -9.50
C VAL A 110 8.13 -14.26 -8.67
N LYS A 111 7.91 -12.95 -8.81
CA LYS A 111 8.69 -11.92 -8.10
C LYS A 111 8.43 -11.89 -6.60
N TYR A 112 7.20 -12.16 -6.19
CA TYR A 112 6.70 -12.10 -4.84
C TYR A 112 5.98 -13.40 -4.51
N GLY A 113 6.76 -14.48 -4.37
CA GLY A 113 6.21 -15.79 -4.02
C GLY A 113 5.60 -15.82 -2.62
N LYS A 114 4.91 -16.92 -2.30
CA LYS A 114 4.42 -17.17 -0.93
C LYS A 114 5.58 -17.16 0.07
N GLY A 115 5.37 -16.52 1.21
CA GLY A 115 6.37 -16.26 2.24
C GLY A 115 7.26 -15.05 1.94
N TYR A 116 7.08 -14.34 0.82
CA TYR A 116 7.88 -13.16 0.51
C TYR A 116 7.67 -12.07 1.57
N LYS A 117 8.78 -11.67 2.20
CA LYS A 117 8.82 -10.52 3.11
C LYS A 117 9.90 -9.56 2.59
N GLY A 118 9.51 -8.30 2.38
CA GLY A 118 10.44 -7.22 2.08
C GLY A 118 10.88 -6.51 3.36
N LYS A 119 11.09 -5.19 3.26
CA LYS A 119 11.33 -4.34 4.44
C LYS A 119 10.13 -4.39 5.39
N PRO A 120 10.33 -4.28 6.72
CA PRO A 120 9.23 -4.21 7.67
C PRO A 120 8.20 -3.14 7.27
N GLN A 121 6.92 -3.50 7.29
CA GLN A 121 5.82 -2.61 6.95
C GLN A 121 5.05 -2.24 8.21
N LYS A 122 4.77 -0.94 8.37
CA LYS A 122 3.80 -0.47 9.36
C LYS A 122 2.43 -0.41 8.71
N THR A 123 1.40 -0.80 9.45
CA THR A 123 0.01 -0.65 9.02
C THR A 123 -0.50 0.76 9.31
N ILE A 124 -1.51 1.21 8.55
CA ILE A 124 -2.13 2.53 8.72
C ILE A 124 -2.85 2.62 10.07
N GLY A 125 -3.57 1.57 10.44
CA GLY A 125 -4.29 1.48 11.71
C GLY A 125 -3.77 0.34 12.59
N GLN A 126 -4.25 0.32 13.83
CA GLN A 126 -3.94 -0.72 14.79
C GLN A 126 -4.79 -1.97 14.55
N LYS A 127 -4.24 -3.15 14.87
CA LYS A 127 -4.97 -4.42 14.81
C LYS A 127 -6.08 -4.44 15.89
N PRO A 128 -7.34 -4.71 15.53
CA PRO A 128 -8.43 -4.84 16.50
C PRO A 128 -8.19 -6.04 17.43
N GLY A 129 -8.20 -5.81 18.74
CA GLY A 129 -8.02 -6.85 19.76
C GLY A 129 -8.24 -6.30 21.17
N LYS A 130 -8.61 -7.17 22.12
CA LYS A 130 -8.78 -6.80 23.53
C LYS A 130 -7.47 -6.23 24.07
N GLY A 131 -7.62 -5.08 24.74
CA GLY A 131 -6.56 -4.17 25.12
C GLY A 131 -5.28 -4.84 25.62
N ASN A 132 -4.18 -4.40 25.04
CA ASN A 132 -3.07 -3.87 25.80
C ASN A 132 -2.49 -2.75 24.94
N ASN A 133 -2.66 -1.51 25.40
CA ASN A 133 -1.91 -0.35 24.91
C ASN A 133 -0.43 -0.64 25.10
N LYS A 134 0.19 -1.36 24.17
CA LYS A 134 1.62 -1.26 23.92
C LYS A 134 1.76 -0.12 22.95
N GLU A 135 1.65 1.07 23.54
CA GLU A 135 2.23 2.31 23.08
C GLU A 135 3.45 1.98 22.23
N TYR A 136 3.37 2.42 20.97
CA TYR A 136 4.43 2.31 20.00
C TYR A 136 5.64 3.03 20.60
N LYS A 137 6.55 2.31 21.26
CA LYS A 137 7.81 2.88 21.71
C LYS A 137 8.61 3.21 20.46
N GLU A 138 8.43 4.44 20.04
CA GLU A 138 9.40 5.22 19.29
C GLU A 138 10.79 4.88 19.85
N TYR A 139 11.68 4.41 18.98
CA TYR A 139 13.09 4.25 19.31
C TYR A 139 13.65 5.64 19.59
N LYS A 140 13.51 6.10 20.83
CA LYS A 140 14.35 7.16 21.39
C LYS A 140 15.63 6.49 21.84
N ASP A 141 16.63 6.55 20.96
CA ASP A 141 18.02 6.49 21.37
C ASP A 141 18.24 7.65 22.34
N ASN A 142 18.40 7.33 23.62
CA ASN A 142 18.91 8.22 24.66
C ASN A 142 19.33 7.38 25.87
N GLY A 143 20.65 7.21 26.00
CA GLY A 143 21.41 7.39 27.24
C GLY A 143 20.96 6.68 28.53
N HIS A 144 21.81 5.74 28.96
CA HIS A 144 22.15 5.38 30.35
C HIS A 144 21.09 4.75 31.26
N GLY A 145 21.40 3.55 31.74
CA GLY A 145 20.74 2.93 32.90
C GLY A 145 21.30 1.54 33.21
N ASN A 146 22.25 1.50 34.15
CA ASN A 146 22.84 0.29 34.74
C ASN A 146 21.78 -0.70 35.25
N GLY A 147 22.03 -1.99 35.05
CA GLY A 147 21.26 -3.07 35.65
C GLY A 147 21.93 -4.41 35.45
N ASN A 148 23.02 -4.65 36.21
CA ASN A 148 23.68 -5.94 36.26
C ASN A 148 22.68 -7.03 36.66
N GLY A 149 22.49 -8.00 35.77
CA GLY A 149 21.87 -9.26 36.11
C GLY A 149 22.78 -10.06 37.04
N HIS A 150 22.18 -10.70 38.03
CA HIS A 150 22.64 -11.98 38.57
C HIS A 150 21.42 -12.78 39.00
N GLY A 151 21.23 -13.94 38.37
CA GLY A 151 20.29 -14.96 38.80
C GLY A 151 20.87 -15.88 39.88
N LYS A 152 20.08 -16.92 40.18
CA LYS A 152 20.23 -17.99 41.19
C LYS A 152 19.58 -17.61 42.53
N GLY A 153 18.77 -18.42 43.19
CA GLY A 153 18.40 -19.83 43.02
C GLY A 153 17.41 -20.22 44.13
N HIS A 154 16.75 -21.35 43.96
CA HIS A 154 15.73 -21.93 44.84
C HIS A 154 16.18 -22.20 46.29
N GLY A 155 15.21 -22.23 47.22
CA GLY A 155 15.40 -22.83 48.54
C GLY A 155 14.13 -22.77 49.41
N HIS A 156 13.36 -23.87 49.43
CA HIS A 156 12.30 -24.15 50.41
C HIS A 156 12.88 -24.28 51.83
N GLY A 157 12.13 -23.85 52.84
CA GLY A 157 12.38 -24.20 54.24
C GLY A 157 11.26 -23.72 55.15
N LYS A 158 10.39 -24.65 55.56
CA LYS A 158 9.46 -24.49 56.68
C LYS A 158 10.24 -24.56 57.98
N HIS A 159 9.87 -23.77 58.98
CA HIS A 159 9.65 -24.17 60.38
C HIS A 159 8.99 -23.01 61.12
#